data_AF-D4F0N6-F1
#
_entry.id   AF-D4F0N6-F1
#
_cell.length_a   1.000
_cell.length_b   1.000
_cell.length_c   1.000
_cell.angle_alpha   90.00
_cell.angle_beta   90.00
_cell.angle_gamma   90.00
#
_symmetry.space_group_name_H-M   'P 1'
#
loop_
_entity.id
_entity.type
_entity.pdbx_description
1 polymer ?
#
loop_
_entity_poly.entity_id
_entity_poly.type
_entity_poly.pdbx_seq_one_letter_code
_entity_poly.pdbx_strand_id
1 'polypeptide(L)' 'MIVSGEGLVAITHRLTVGSALRVHGFVSCHMGRNGLNKLVLHAEQIELIDSGD' A
#
# COMPACT_ATOMS: atom_id res chain seq x y z
N MET A 1 2.18 -2.18 3.52
CA MET A 1 1.71 -0.89 2.96
C MET A 1 0.53 -0.43 3.78
N ILE A 2 0.47 0.85 4.10
CA ILE A 2 -0.68 1.48 4.74
C ILE A 2 -1.24 2.52 3.77
N VAL A 3 -2.56 2.57 3.68
CA VAL A 3 -3.32 3.57 2.92
C VAL A 3 -3.99 4.49 3.92
N SER A 4 -3.86 5.79 3.72
CA SER A 4 -4.46 6.81 4.59
C SER A 4 -5.02 7.94 3.72
N GLY A 5 -6.17 8.49 4.13
CA GLY A 5 -6.93 9.47 3.33
C GLY A 5 -8.01 8.83 2.45
N GLU A 6 -9.19 9.46 2.41
CA GLU A 6 -10.41 8.87 1.82
C GLU A 6 -10.31 8.57 0.32
N GLY A 7 -9.59 9.39 -0.45
CA GLY A 7 -9.46 9.22 -1.90
C GLY A 7 -8.74 7.93 -2.31
N LEU A 8 -7.83 7.44 -1.47
CA LEU A 8 -7.05 6.23 -1.75
C LEU A 8 -7.73 4.96 -1.19
N VAL A 9 -8.79 5.10 -0.38
CA VAL A 9 -9.59 3.96 0.10
C VAL A 9 -10.42 3.36 -1.03
N ALA A 10 -10.93 4.18 -1.96
CA ALA A 10 -11.74 3.68 -3.07
C ALA A 10 -11.02 2.62 -3.92
N ILE A 11 -9.70 2.80 -4.15
CA ILE A 11 -8.92 1.84 -4.95
C ILE A 11 -8.61 0.55 -4.19
N THR A 12 -8.59 0.56 -2.84
CA THR A 12 -8.34 -0.66 -2.05
C THR A 12 -9.45 -1.69 -2.18
N HIS A 13 -10.68 -1.26 -2.49
CA HIS A 13 -11.81 -2.16 -2.78
C HIS A 13 -11.61 -3.05 -4.01
N ARG A 14 -10.70 -2.68 -4.91
CA ARG A 14 -10.39 -3.44 -6.13
C ARG A 14 -9.18 -4.36 -5.95
N LEU A 15 -8.52 -4.31 -4.79
CA LEU A 15 -7.31 -5.10 -4.53
C LEU A 15 -7.68 -6.45 -3.93
N THR A 16 -7.10 -7.50 -4.50
CA THR A 16 -7.19 -8.86 -3.98
C THR A 16 -5.79 -9.41 -3.72
N VAL A 17 -5.70 -10.48 -2.93
CA VAL A 17 -4.42 -11.18 -2.76
C VAL A 17 -3.97 -11.67 -4.13
N GLY A 18 -2.75 -11.30 -4.52
CA GLY A 18 -2.17 -11.63 -5.83
C GLY A 18 -2.30 -10.52 -6.89
N SER A 19 -2.97 -9.40 -6.60
CA SER A 19 -2.97 -8.25 -7.52
C SER A 19 -1.56 -7.71 -7.77
N ALA A 20 -1.20 -7.52 -9.04
CA ALA A 20 0.01 -6.81 -9.43
C ALA A 20 -0.23 -5.30 -9.39
N LEU A 21 0.58 -4.57 -8.62
CA LEU A 21 0.38 -3.15 -8.36
C LEU A 21 1.69 -2.38 -8.44
N ARG A 22 1.61 -1.14 -8.89
CA ARG A 22 2.65 -0.13 -8.69
C ARG A 22 2.18 0.84 -7.60
N VAL A 23 3.01 1.07 -6.59
CA VAL A 23 2.67 1.91 -5.43
C VAL A 23 3.73 2.99 -5.28
N HIS A 24 3.30 4.24 -5.20
CA HIS A 24 4.14 5.40 -4.93
C HIS A 24 3.78 5.99 -3.58
N GLY A 25 4.80 6.50 -2.88
CA GLY A 25 4.65 7.16 -1.59
C GLY A 25 5.98 7.24 -0.87
N PHE A 26 5.93 7.36 0.46
CA PHE A 26 7.11 7.48 1.30
C PHE A 26 7.27 6.32 2.29
N VAL A 27 8.51 6.06 2.66
CA VAL A 27 8.85 5.00 3.62
C VAL A 27 8.99 5.58 5.01
N SER A 28 8.43 4.89 6.00
CA SER A 28 8.48 5.26 7.42
C SER A 28 8.75 4.02 8.28
N CYS A 29 9.39 4.23 9.43
CA CYS A 29 9.66 3.17 10.41
C CYS A 29 8.68 3.28 11.57
N HIS A 30 7.98 2.18 11.88
CA HIS A 30 7.05 2.08 13.01
C HIS A 30 7.53 1.01 13.98
N MET A 31 7.50 1.30 15.28
CA MET A 31 7.81 0.29 16.28
C MET A 31 6.67 -0.73 16.34
N GLY A 32 6.99 -1.99 16.10
CA GLY A 32 6.06 -3.10 16.26
C GLY A 32 5.72 -3.35 17.73
N ARG A 33 4.61 -4.05 17.98
CA ARG A 33 4.24 -4.50 19.34
C ARG A 33 5.27 -5.44 19.98
N ASN A 34 6.17 -6.01 19.19
CA ASN A 34 7.31 -6.82 19.63
C ASN A 34 8.58 -6.01 19.89
N GLY A 35 8.51 -4.67 19.85
CA GLY A 35 9.67 -3.78 20.04
C GLY A 35 10.61 -3.68 18.84
N LEU A 36 10.36 -4.41 17.75
CA LEU A 36 11.17 -4.34 16.53
C LEU A 36 10.61 -3.28 15.57
N ASN A 37 11.51 -2.53 14.93
CA ASN A 37 11.14 -1.56 13.90
C ASN A 37 10.62 -2.28 12.65
N LYS A 38 9.50 -1.79 12.13
CA LYS A 38 8.89 -2.23 10.88
C LYS A 38 9.03 -1.13 9.85
N LEU A 39 9.53 -1.51 8.68
CA LEU A 39 9.52 -0.64 7.51
C LEU A 39 8.12 -0.66 6.90
N VAL A 40 7.53 0.53 6.72
CA VAL A 40 6.17 0.69 6.20
C VAL A 40 6.19 1.69 5.06
N LEU A 41 5.66 1.29 3.90
CA LEU A 41 5.33 2.20 2.81
C LEU A 41 3.94 2.80 3.05
N HIS A 42 3.88 4.12 3.19
CA HIS A 42 2.65 4.91 3.18
C HIS A 42 2.35 5.27 1.74
N ALA A 43 1.23 4.78 1.21
CA ALA A 43 0.87 4.98 -0.19
C ALA A 43 0.22 6.37 -0.39
N GLU A 44 0.67 7.07 -1.42
CA GLU A 44 0.09 8.32 -1.92
C GLU A 44 -0.62 8.09 -3.27
N GLN A 45 -0.13 7.13 -4.07
CA GLN A 45 -0.72 6.73 -5.34
C GLN A 45 -0.57 5.21 -5.53
N ILE A 46 -1.62 4.59 -6.05
CA ILE A 46 -1.68 3.14 -6.34
C ILE A 46 -2.19 2.97 -7.76
N GLU A 47 -1.53 2.12 -8.53
CA GLU A 47 -1.91 1.78 -9.89
C GLU A 47 -2.03 0.27 -10.02
N LEU A 48 -3.15 -0.19 -10.60
CA LEU A 48 -3.31 -1.57 -11.02
C LEU A 48 -2.47 -1.80 -12.28
N ILE A 49 -1.57 -2.79 -12.22
CA ILE A 49 -0.87 -3.24 -13.41
C ILE A 49 -1.80 -4.25 -14.06
N ASP A 50 -2.50 -3.82 -15.11
CA ASP A 50 -3.28 -4.73 -15.94
C ASP A 50 -2.31 -5.62 -16.70
N SER A 51 -2.25 -6.90 -16.31
CA SER A 51 -1.65 -7.95 -17.11
C SER A 51 -2.67 -8.28 -18.20
N GLY A 52 -2.75 -7.42 -19.22
CA GLY A 52 -3.62 -7.65 -20.37
C GLY A 52 -3.21 -8.94 -21.06
N ASP A 53 -3.96 -10.01 -20.78
CA ASP A 53 -4.09 -11.24 -21.57
C ASP A 53 -5.48 -11.24 -22.24
#